data_AF-A0A3D4ZX80-F1
#
_entry.id   AF-A0A3D4ZX80-F1
#
_cell.length_a   1.000
_cell.length_b   1.000
_cell.length_c   1.000
_cell.angle_alpha   90.00
_cell.angle_beta   90.00
_cell.angle_gamma   90.00
#
_symmetry.space_group_name_H-M   'P 1'
#
loop_
_entity.id
_entity.type
_entity.pdbx_description
1 polymer ?
#
loop_
_entity_poly.entity_id
_entity_poly.type
_entity_poly.pdbx_seq_one_letter_code
_entity_poly.pdbx_strand_id
1 'polypeptide(L)'
;MNMKPLVVPLIAVAVVAAAGWYVLRPKTETLGRYDGSVETVSIGDLDQAHVGRRVAIEGKIVAECPHSGCWAVIEDGTGQIRIDTNKGGFALPLRREGSSIRVVGEVEQTEGGSLLLSAEGAQL
;
A
#
# COMPACT_ATOMS: atom_id res chain seq x y z
N MET A 1 31.31 4.59 46.32
CA MET A 1 30.16 5.47 45.99
C MET A 1 29.25 4.69 45.05
N ASN A 2 28.05 4.35 45.52
CA ASN A 2 27.23 3.25 44.99
C ASN A 2 26.16 3.79 44.00
N MET A 3 26.45 3.71 42.70
CA MET A 3 25.64 4.24 41.59
C MET A 3 24.41 3.35 41.29
N LYS A 4 23.50 3.16 42.26
CA LYS A 4 22.39 2.17 42.14
C LYS A 4 20.95 2.65 42.36
N PRO A 5 20.61 3.83 42.93
CA PRO A 5 19.19 4.14 43.16
C PRO A 5 18.46 4.72 41.93
N LEU A 6 19.18 5.18 40.89
CA LEU A 6 18.56 5.84 39.74
C LEU A 6 18.34 4.94 38.51
N VAL A 7 19.01 3.78 38.44
CA VAL A 7 19.03 2.93 37.23
C VAL A 7 17.74 2.11 37.07
N VAL A 8 17.15 1.66 38.17
CA VAL A 8 15.95 0.81 38.18
C VAL A 8 14.69 1.52 37.62
N PRO A 9 14.34 2.76 38.03
CA PRO A 9 13.17 3.44 37.47
C PRO A 9 13.35 3.79 35.99
N LEU A 10 14.59 4.10 35.55
CA LEU A 10 14.91 4.36 34.14
C LEU A 10 14.68 3.13 33.26
N ILE A 11 15.07 1.94 33.73
CA ILE A 11 14.81 0.68 33.01
C ILE A 11 13.31 0.40 32.92
N ALA A 12 12.56 0.60 34.00
CA ALA A 12 11.11 0.38 34.01
C ALA A 12 10.39 1.31 33.02
N VAL A 13 10.75 2.59 32.97
CA VAL A 13 10.20 3.56 32.00
C VAL A 13 10.57 3.17 30.56
N ALA A 14 11.81 2.74 30.31
CA ALA A 14 12.23 2.30 29.00
C ALA A 14 11.48 1.05 28.51
N VAL A 15 11.20 0.10 29.41
CA VAL A 15 10.42 -1.12 29.09
C VAL A 15 8.96 -0.77 28.79
N VAL A 16 8.34 0.13 29.56
CA VAL A 16 6.96 0.58 29.31
C VAL A 16 6.88 1.37 28.00
N ALA A 17 7.86 2.22 27.71
CA ALA A 17 7.91 2.96 26.45
C ALA A 17 8.12 2.01 25.25
N ALA A 18 8.99 1.01 25.36
CA ALA A 18 9.21 0.02 24.32
C ALA A 18 7.98 -0.88 24.10
N ALA A 19 7.32 -1.30 25.18
CA ALA A 19 6.08 -2.08 25.09
C ALA A 19 4.93 -1.24 24.49
N GLY A 20 4.80 0.02 24.89
CA GLY A 20 3.84 0.96 24.32
C GLY A 20 4.08 1.17 22.82
N TRP A 21 5.34 1.40 22.42
CA TRP A 21 5.71 1.52 21.01
C TRP A 21 5.42 0.24 20.22
N TYR A 22 5.68 -0.94 20.80
CA TYR A 22 5.43 -2.23 20.13
C TYR A 22 3.94 -2.48 19.89
N VAL A 23 3.07 -2.17 20.86
CA VAL A 23 1.62 -2.35 20.75
C VAL A 23 1.00 -1.35 19.76
N LEU A 24 1.57 -0.15 19.65
CA LEU A 24 1.06 0.94 18.81
C LEU A 24 1.61 0.95 17.37
N ARG A 25 2.40 -0.06 16.96
CA ARG A 25 2.92 -0.09 15.59
C ARG A 25 1.78 -0.25 14.58
N PRO A 26 1.72 0.58 13.52
CA PRO A 26 0.77 0.37 12.43
C PRO A 26 1.05 -1.00 11.81
N LYS A 27 0.02 -1.85 11.73
CA LYS A 27 0.12 -3.12 11.03
C LYS A 27 0.02 -2.84 9.54
N THR A 28 1.13 -2.99 8.85
CA THR A 28 1.14 -3.01 7.39
C THR A 28 0.49 -4.31 6.92
N GLU A 29 -0.56 -4.21 6.12
CA GLU A 29 -1.29 -5.38 5.61
C GLU A 29 -0.83 -5.69 4.18
N THR A 30 -0.38 -6.92 3.95
CA THR A 30 0.10 -7.36 2.63
C THR A 30 -0.93 -8.30 2.01
N LEU A 31 -1.30 -8.02 0.76
CA LEU A 31 -2.34 -8.71 0.01
C LEU A 31 -1.78 -9.26 -1.30
N GLY A 32 -2.30 -10.41 -1.74
CA GLY A 32 -1.88 -11.05 -2.99
C GLY A 32 -0.38 -11.38 -3.03
N ARG A 33 0.20 -11.38 -4.23
CA ARG A 33 1.64 -11.56 -4.46
C ARG A 33 2.32 -10.21 -4.52
N TYR A 34 2.44 -9.57 -3.36
CA TYR A 34 3.18 -8.31 -3.26
C TYR A 34 4.69 -8.54 -3.37
N ASP A 35 5.35 -7.69 -4.17
CA ASP A 35 6.79 -7.69 -4.36
C ASP A 35 7.34 -6.29 -4.15
N GLY A 36 7.98 -6.07 -3.00
CA GLY A 36 8.52 -4.78 -2.61
C GLY A 36 9.64 -4.26 -3.54
N SER A 37 10.25 -5.12 -4.35
CA SER A 37 11.41 -4.80 -5.20
C SER A 37 11.05 -4.20 -6.56
N VAL A 38 9.77 -4.23 -6.94
CA VAL A 38 9.31 -3.66 -8.22
C VAL A 38 9.47 -2.15 -8.20
N GLU A 39 9.91 -1.59 -9.33
CA GLU A 39 10.11 -0.16 -9.53
C GLU A 39 8.79 0.61 -9.38
N THR A 40 8.81 1.67 -8.59
CA THR A 40 7.66 2.56 -8.42
C THR A 40 7.67 3.61 -9.53
N VAL A 41 6.56 3.72 -10.26
CA VAL A 41 6.34 4.69 -11.33
C VAL A 41 5.24 5.66 -10.89
N SER A 42 5.37 6.94 -11.19
CA SER A 42 4.31 7.93 -10.97
C SER A 42 3.17 7.73 -11.95
N ILE A 43 1.93 7.91 -11.48
CA ILE A 43 0.73 7.65 -12.28
C ILE A 43 0.67 8.55 -13.51
N GLY A 44 1.12 9.80 -13.41
CA GLY A 44 1.17 10.76 -14.51
C GLY A 44 2.21 10.42 -15.59
N ASP A 45 3.18 9.57 -15.28
CA ASP A 45 4.21 9.12 -16.23
C ASP A 45 3.80 7.83 -16.95
N LEU A 46 2.69 7.21 -16.56
CA LEU A 46 2.17 6.01 -17.21
C LEU A 46 1.62 6.34 -18.60
N ASP A 47 2.17 5.68 -19.61
CA ASP A 47 1.78 5.82 -21.00
C ASP A 47 1.63 4.45 -21.69
N GLN A 48 1.38 4.48 -23.00
CA GLN A 48 1.22 3.26 -23.80
C GLN A 48 2.47 2.38 -23.84
N ALA A 49 3.67 2.93 -23.63
CA ALA A 49 4.90 2.14 -23.58
C ALA A 49 5.02 1.30 -22.31
N HIS A 50 4.17 1.57 -21.31
CA HIS A 50 4.09 0.78 -20.08
C HIS A 50 3.16 -0.42 -20.19
N VAL A 51 2.31 -0.51 -21.21
CA VAL A 51 1.37 -1.65 -21.37
C VAL A 51 2.14 -2.98 -21.42
N GLY A 52 1.68 -3.95 -20.62
CA GLY A 52 2.33 -5.25 -20.44
C GLY A 52 3.54 -5.24 -19.51
N ARG A 53 3.93 -4.08 -18.97
CA ARG A 53 5.01 -3.98 -17.98
C ARG A 53 4.45 -4.13 -16.57
N ARG A 54 5.21 -4.83 -15.74
CA ARG A 54 4.97 -4.96 -14.31
C ARG A 54 5.60 -3.78 -13.57
N VAL A 55 4.78 -2.98 -12.89
CA VAL A 55 5.20 -1.76 -12.18
C VAL A 55 4.57 -1.71 -10.79
N ALA A 56 5.14 -0.88 -9.92
CA ALA A 56 4.52 -0.48 -8.67
C ALA A 56 4.01 0.95 -8.77
N ILE A 57 2.89 1.24 -8.12
CA ILE A 57 2.39 2.60 -7.90
C ILE A 57 2.12 2.80 -6.41
N GLU A 58 2.33 4.01 -5.92
CA GLU A 58 2.08 4.39 -4.54
C GLU A 58 1.23 5.65 -4.50
N GLY A 59 0.16 5.63 -3.71
CA GLY A 59 -0.74 6.77 -3.63
C GLY A 59 -1.81 6.57 -2.58
N LYS A 60 -2.87 7.38 -2.67
CA LYS A 60 -4.05 7.32 -1.81
C LYS A 60 -5.22 6.73 -2.55
N ILE A 61 -6.00 5.90 -1.85
CA ILE A 61 -7.28 5.40 -2.36
C ILE A 61 -8.27 6.57 -2.36
N VAL A 62 -8.76 6.97 -3.53
CA VAL A 62 -9.75 8.06 -3.68
C VAL A 62 -11.15 7.55 -4.02
N ALA A 63 -11.25 6.30 -4.47
CA ALA A 63 -12.50 5.57 -4.64
C ALA A 63 -12.22 4.07 -4.56
N GLU A 64 -13.19 3.28 -4.10
CA GLU A 64 -13.06 1.83 -4.00
C GLU A 64 -14.35 1.11 -4.39
N CYS A 65 -14.24 -0.19 -4.68
CA CYS A 65 -15.41 -1.02 -4.93
C CYS A 65 -16.24 -1.19 -3.64
N PRO A 66 -17.51 -0.76 -3.60
CA PRO A 66 -18.28 -0.67 -2.36
C PRO A 66 -18.66 -2.02 -1.71
N HIS A 67 -18.61 -3.12 -2.46
CA HIS A 67 -19.16 -4.42 -2.00
C HIS A 67 -18.12 -5.54 -1.90
N SER A 68 -17.08 -5.54 -2.74
CA SER A 68 -16.18 -6.69 -2.87
C SER A 68 -14.70 -6.34 -2.87
N GLY A 69 -14.33 -5.05 -2.86
CA GLY A 69 -12.93 -4.66 -2.91
C GLY A 69 -12.19 -5.11 -4.18
N CYS A 70 -12.91 -5.43 -5.26
CA CYS A 70 -12.33 -5.95 -6.50
C CYS A 70 -11.62 -4.89 -7.35
N TRP A 71 -11.75 -3.61 -7.00
CA TRP A 71 -11.05 -2.50 -7.64
C TRP A 71 -10.93 -1.30 -6.70
N ALA A 72 -9.97 -0.43 -6.99
CA ALA A 72 -9.85 0.90 -6.39
C ALA A 72 -9.33 1.91 -7.41
N VAL A 73 -9.50 3.21 -7.13
CA VAL A 73 -8.84 4.30 -7.83
C VAL A 73 -7.80 4.89 -6.89
N ILE A 74 -6.57 5.01 -7.39
CA ILE A 74 -5.42 5.51 -6.64
C ILE A 74 -5.00 6.85 -7.24
N GLU A 75 -4.69 7.81 -6.37
CA GLU A 75 -4.13 9.12 -6.73
C GLU A 75 -2.78 9.34 -6.05
N ASP A 76 -1.77 9.78 -6.79
CA ASP A 76 -0.42 10.09 -6.27
C ASP A 76 -0.05 11.59 -6.38
N GLY A 77 -1.01 12.42 -6.76
CA GLY A 77 -0.83 13.86 -7.01
C GLY A 77 -0.39 14.21 -8.43
N THR A 78 0.08 13.22 -9.21
CA THR A 78 0.41 13.39 -10.65
C THR A 78 -0.71 12.91 -11.56
N GLY A 79 -1.53 11.97 -11.09
CA GLY A 79 -2.69 11.48 -11.80
C GLY A 79 -3.53 10.52 -10.98
N GLN A 80 -4.53 9.93 -11.63
CA GLN A 80 -5.36 8.87 -11.07
C GLN A 80 -5.35 7.65 -11.97
N ILE A 81 -5.32 6.45 -11.37
CA ILE A 81 -5.44 5.20 -12.11
C ILE A 81 -6.35 4.23 -11.38
N ARG A 82 -7.14 3.50 -12.15
CA ARG A 82 -7.96 2.39 -11.65
C ARG A 82 -7.09 1.14 -11.57
N ILE A 83 -7.16 0.47 -10.42
CA ILE A 83 -6.55 -0.84 -10.21
C ILE A 83 -7.63 -1.91 -10.08
N ASP A 84 -7.40 -3.09 -10.64
CA ASP A 84 -8.30 -4.24 -10.59
C ASP A 84 -7.59 -5.42 -9.93
N THR A 85 -8.20 -6.04 -8.92
CA THR A 85 -7.54 -7.11 -8.14
C THR A 85 -7.92 -8.52 -8.58
N ASN A 86 -8.75 -8.66 -9.62
CA ASN A 86 -9.27 -9.97 -10.03
C ASN A 86 -8.16 -10.91 -10.49
N LYS A 87 -7.17 -10.43 -11.26
CA LYS A 87 -6.04 -11.27 -11.71
C LYS A 87 -5.13 -11.68 -10.56
N GLY A 88 -4.93 -10.82 -9.56
CA GLY A 88 -4.17 -11.14 -8.36
C GLY A 88 -4.89 -12.09 -7.40
N GLY A 89 -6.19 -12.31 -7.58
CA GLY A 89 -6.98 -13.23 -6.75
C GLY A 89 -7.14 -12.77 -5.30
N PHE A 90 -7.10 -11.47 -5.04
CA PHE A 90 -7.31 -10.88 -3.72
C PHE A 90 -8.37 -9.79 -3.76
N ALA A 91 -8.84 -9.36 -2.60
CA ALA A 91 -9.76 -8.24 -2.45
C ALA A 91 -9.14 -7.21 -1.50
N LEU A 92 -9.36 -5.94 -1.80
CA LEU A 92 -9.02 -4.88 -0.87
C LEU A 92 -10.02 -4.88 0.31
N PRO A 93 -9.56 -4.63 1.55
CA PRO A 93 -10.45 -4.30 2.65
C PRO A 93 -11.32 -3.10 2.29
N LEU A 94 -12.61 -3.16 2.65
CA LEU A 94 -13.54 -2.05 2.44
C LEU A 94 -13.30 -0.91 3.43
N ARG A 95 -13.78 0.28 3.09
CA ARG A 95 -13.69 1.54 3.83
C ARG A 95 -12.25 2.02 4.01
N ARG A 96 -11.48 2.01 2.93
CA ARG A 96 -10.07 2.44 2.91
C ARG A 96 -9.82 3.72 2.12
N GLU A 97 -10.86 4.38 1.61
CA GLU A 97 -10.74 5.74 1.06
C GLU A 97 -9.95 6.68 1.99
N GLY A 98 -9.01 7.42 1.42
CA GLY A 98 -8.06 8.28 2.13
C GLY A 98 -6.80 7.57 2.66
N SER A 99 -6.77 6.23 2.70
CA SER A 99 -5.59 5.46 3.11
C SER A 99 -4.52 5.45 2.02
N SER A 100 -3.25 5.40 2.44
CA SER A 100 -2.14 5.12 1.53
C SER A 100 -2.10 3.64 1.17
N ILE A 101 -1.71 3.36 -0.07
CA ILE A 101 -1.55 2.01 -0.60
C ILE A 101 -0.39 2.00 -1.60
N ARG A 102 0.37 0.90 -1.61
CA ARG A 102 1.31 0.56 -2.68
C ARG A 102 0.81 -0.67 -3.40
N VAL A 103 0.62 -0.58 -4.72
CA VAL A 103 0.09 -1.67 -5.54
C VAL A 103 1.13 -2.09 -6.57
N VAL A 104 1.32 -3.39 -6.73
CA VAL A 104 2.17 -4.00 -7.75
C VAL A 104 1.28 -4.73 -8.73
N GLY A 105 1.48 -4.49 -10.02
CA GLY A 105 0.66 -5.10 -11.06
C GLY A 105 1.17 -4.86 -12.46
N GLU A 106 0.45 -5.41 -13.43
CA GLU A 106 0.71 -5.23 -14.86
C GLU A 106 -0.15 -4.07 -15.39
N VAL A 107 0.45 -3.17 -16.18
CA VAL A 107 -0.30 -2.10 -16.84
C VAL A 107 -1.05 -2.69 -18.03
N GLU A 108 -2.36 -2.46 -18.07
CA GLU A 108 -3.23 -2.92 -19.13
C GLU A 108 -3.97 -1.76 -19.78
N GLN A 109 -4.33 -1.95 -21.04
CA GLN A 109 -5.21 -1.03 -21.75
C GLN A 109 -6.62 -1.60 -21.76
N THR A 110 -7.59 -0.77 -21.33
CA THR A 110 -9.01 -1.08 -21.46
C THR A 110 -9.47 -1.01 -22.92
N GLU A 111 -10.60 -1.61 -23.25
CA GLU A 111 -11.20 -1.50 -24.60
C GLU A 111 -11.46 -0.04 -25.02
N GLY A 112 -11.64 0.88 -24.06
CA GLY A 112 -11.82 2.31 -24.29
C GLY A 112 -10.52 3.11 -24.46
N GLY A 113 -9.35 2.45 -24.43
CA GLY A 113 -8.04 3.08 -24.64
C GLY A 113 -7.37 3.62 -23.37
N SER A 114 -8.09 3.72 -22.25
CA SER A 114 -7.55 4.14 -20.96
C SER A 114 -6.69 3.06 -20.32
N LEU A 115 -5.67 3.46 -19.57
CA LEU A 115 -4.81 2.56 -18.80
C LEU A 115 -5.48 2.15 -17.48
N LEU A 116 -5.24 0.90 -17.09
CA LEU A 116 -5.59 0.35 -15.78
C LEU A 116 -4.38 -0.45 -15.27
N LEU A 117 -4.30 -0.68 -13.96
CA LEU A 117 -3.31 -1.59 -13.39
C LEU A 117 -3.99 -2.88 -12.93
N SER A 118 -3.67 -4.01 -13.53
CA SER A 118 -4.11 -5.30 -13.01
C SER A 118 -3.23 -5.71 -11.84
N ALA A 119 -3.75 -5.56 -10.63
CA ALA A 119 -3.03 -5.73 -9.40
C ALA A 119 -2.78 -7.22 -9.12
N GLU A 120 -1.51 -7.55 -8.88
CA GLU A 120 -1.05 -8.86 -8.42
C GLU A 120 -0.90 -8.91 -6.90
N GLY A 121 -0.56 -7.77 -6.29
CA GLY A 121 -0.46 -7.63 -4.85
C GLY A 121 -0.47 -6.18 -4.41
N ALA A 122 -0.73 -5.97 -3.13
CA ALA A 122 -0.81 -4.64 -2.54
C ALA A 122 -0.31 -4.63 -1.09
N GLN A 123 0.10 -3.45 -0.64
CA GLN A 123 0.52 -3.19 0.73
C GLN A 123 -0.19 -1.93 1.26
N LEU A 124 -0.79 -2.05 2.44
CA LEU A 124 -1.71 -1.10 3.10
C LEU A 124 -1.26 -0.72 4.51
#